data_AF-A0A0Q5ZWD8-F1
#
_entry.id   AF-A0A0Q5ZWD8-F1
#
_cell.length_a   1.000
_cell.length_b   1.000
_cell.length_c   1.000
_cell.angle_alpha   90.00
_cell.angle_beta   90.00
_cell.angle_gamma   90.00
#
_symmetry.space_group_name_H-M   'P 1'
#
loop_
_entity.id
_entity.type
_entity.pdbx_description
1 polymer ?
#
loop_
_entity_poly.entity_id
_entity_poly.type
_entity_poly.pdbx_seq_one_letter_code
_entity_poly.pdbx_strand_id
1 'polypeptide(L)'
;MWLFKKFKKMGAEQRKVTIIPAGTLTADKMPECDLGITAHSFDYIGKKTRYIPKLGWLGYHPSLLPRHRGRSSIEWAIRMNEPITGGTVFWLNAGIDRGDIAYQDWCWIPPDYYLEPSNSAVKLWRDELCPMGLKLFETALKDVLNGVIKRKPQDRRFSTFEPNTNVKDIYRPDLLMIDYETR
;
A
#
# COMPACT_ATOMS: atom_id res chain seq x y z
N MET A 1 -3.96 5.11 14.34
CA MET A 1 -2.76 5.65 13.63
C MET A 1 -1.65 6.15 14.56
N TRP A 2 -1.95 6.76 15.71
CA TRP A 2 -0.92 7.28 16.65
C TRP A 2 -0.08 6.19 17.35
N LEU A 3 -0.71 5.10 17.82
CA LEU A 3 -0.01 3.96 18.44
C LEU A 3 1.07 3.37 17.51
N PHE A 4 0.75 3.14 16.23
CA PHE A 4 1.68 2.55 15.26
C PHE A 4 2.92 3.43 15.01
N LYS A 5 2.77 4.76 14.97
CA LYS A 5 3.92 5.67 14.82
C LYS A 5 4.87 5.58 16.02
N LYS A 6 4.32 5.47 17.24
CA LYS A 6 5.10 5.32 18.47
C LYS A 6 5.88 3.99 18.48
N PHE A 7 5.24 2.87 18.12
CA PHE A 7 5.91 1.57 18.06
C PHE A 7 6.99 1.49 16.99
N LYS A 8 6.77 2.07 15.79
CA LYS A 8 7.80 2.13 14.73
C LYS A 8 9.05 2.88 15.21
N LYS A 9 8.87 4.04 15.84
CA LYS A 9 9.97 4.84 16.40
C LYS A 9 10.73 4.07 17.48
N MET A 10 10.01 3.50 18.46
CA MET A 10 10.62 2.72 19.53
C MET A 10 11.40 1.51 19.00
N GLY A 11 10.86 0.77 18.02
CA GLY A 11 11.54 -0.38 17.42
C GLY A 11 12.82 0.02 16.68
N ALA A 12 12.79 1.12 15.94
CA ALA A 12 13.97 1.67 15.26
C ALA A 12 15.04 2.12 16.27
N GLU A 13 14.65 2.83 17.33
CA GLU A 13 15.56 3.27 18.41
C GLU A 13 16.22 2.07 19.11
N GLN A 14 15.44 1.04 19.48
CA GLN A 14 15.95 -0.18 20.12
C GLN A 14 16.95 -0.93 19.24
N ARG A 15 16.75 -0.90 17.91
CA ARG A 15 17.62 -1.55 16.93
C ARG A 15 18.71 -0.63 16.39
N LYS A 16 18.81 0.61 16.89
CA LYS A 16 19.73 1.65 16.42
C LYS A 16 19.64 1.90 14.90
N VAL A 17 18.44 1.79 14.34
CA VAL A 17 18.16 2.09 12.94
C VAL A 17 17.96 3.59 12.79
N THR A 18 18.64 4.20 11.83
CA THR A 18 18.49 5.62 11.50
C THR A 18 17.03 5.94 11.16
N ILE A 19 16.49 6.98 11.81
CA ILE A 19 15.13 7.45 11.56
C ILE A 19 15.18 8.69 10.68
N ILE A 20 14.57 8.59 9.51
CA ILE A 20 14.34 9.72 8.61
C ILE A 20 12.86 10.10 8.70
N PRO A 21 12.50 11.36 9.03
CA PRO A 21 11.11 11.78 9.07
C PRO A 21 10.40 11.61 7.73
N ALA A 22 9.13 11.18 7.77
CA ALA A 22 8.30 11.09 6.57
C ALA A 22 8.23 12.45 5.83
N GLY A 23 8.27 12.41 4.51
CA GLY A 23 8.30 13.59 3.64
C GLY A 23 9.68 14.23 3.48
N THR A 24 10.72 13.72 4.17
CA THR A 24 12.08 14.29 4.11
C THR A 24 13.10 13.40 3.40
N LEU A 25 12.71 12.19 3.00
CA LEU A 25 13.58 11.25 2.29
C LEU A 25 13.80 11.70 0.84
N THR A 26 14.96 12.29 0.59
CA THR A 26 15.44 12.71 -0.72
C THR A 26 16.58 11.82 -1.20
N ALA A 27 16.98 11.94 -2.46
CA ALA A 27 18.07 11.15 -3.03
C ALA A 27 19.40 11.38 -2.29
N ASP A 28 19.67 12.63 -1.96
CA ASP A 28 20.81 13.14 -1.20
C ASP A 28 20.84 12.70 0.27
N LYS A 29 19.69 12.31 0.84
CA LYS A 29 19.58 11.84 2.23
C LYS A 29 19.34 10.32 2.32
N MET A 30 19.24 9.64 1.18
CA MET A 30 19.01 8.20 1.12
C MET A 30 20.28 7.48 1.61
N PRO A 31 20.19 6.60 2.62
CA PRO A 31 21.32 5.76 2.97
C PRO A 31 21.62 4.76 1.84
N GLU A 32 22.84 4.25 1.79
CA GLU A 32 23.18 3.14 0.90
C GLU A 32 22.29 1.93 1.22
N CYS A 33 21.64 1.38 0.20
CA CYS A 33 20.81 0.19 0.33
C CYS A 33 20.63 -0.50 -1.02
N ASP A 34 20.55 -1.83 -0.99
CA ASP A 34 20.31 -2.64 -2.19
C ASP A 34 18.83 -2.70 -2.57
N LEU A 35 17.95 -2.64 -1.57
CA LEU A 35 16.50 -2.78 -1.70
C LEU A 35 15.78 -1.82 -0.74
N GLY A 36 14.77 -1.11 -1.25
CA GLY A 36 13.82 -0.37 -0.42
C GLY A 36 12.56 -1.18 -0.10
N ILE A 37 11.99 -0.97 1.09
CA ILE A 37 10.71 -1.60 1.49
C ILE A 37 9.74 -0.53 1.96
N THR A 38 8.51 -0.57 1.44
CA THR A 38 7.39 0.24 1.93
C THR A 38 6.29 -0.67 2.45
N ALA A 39 6.01 -0.57 3.75
CA ALA A 39 4.95 -1.34 4.40
C ALA A 39 3.96 -0.39 5.06
N HIS A 40 2.77 -0.27 4.45
CA HIS A 40 1.72 0.64 4.91
C HIS A 40 2.26 2.07 5.12
N SER A 41 2.91 2.61 4.09
CA SER A 41 3.46 3.98 4.05
C SER A 41 2.60 4.84 3.14
N PHE A 42 2.36 6.09 3.55
CA PHE A 42 1.68 7.11 2.73
C PHE A 42 2.65 8.12 2.12
N ASP A 43 3.95 7.92 2.34
CA ASP A 43 4.98 8.82 1.84
C ASP A 43 5.32 8.50 0.38
N TYR A 44 5.47 9.55 -0.43
CA TYR A 44 5.76 9.39 -1.85
C TYR A 44 7.27 9.37 -2.06
N ILE A 45 7.79 8.27 -2.57
CA ILE A 45 9.22 8.15 -2.89
C ILE A 45 9.51 8.84 -4.22
N GLY A 46 10.18 9.99 -4.18
CA GLY A 46 10.53 10.78 -5.36
C GLY A 46 11.30 9.98 -6.41
N LYS A 47 11.21 10.36 -7.69
CA LYS A 47 11.82 9.62 -8.82
C LYS A 47 13.31 9.34 -8.57
N LYS A 48 14.10 10.38 -8.27
CA LYS A 48 15.54 10.23 -8.03
C LYS A 48 15.83 9.23 -6.90
N THR A 49 15.12 9.35 -5.78
CA THR A 49 15.24 8.46 -4.62
C THR A 49 14.86 7.00 -4.94
N ARG A 50 13.76 6.79 -5.67
CA ARG A 50 13.18 5.47 -5.96
C ARG A 50 14.11 4.59 -6.81
N TYR A 51 14.97 5.19 -7.63
CA TYR A 51 15.88 4.45 -8.51
C TYR A 51 17.31 4.31 -7.94
N ILE A 52 17.55 4.73 -6.68
CA ILE A 52 18.86 4.52 -6.03
C ILE A 52 19.11 3.04 -5.70
N PRO A 53 18.19 2.30 -5.05
CA PRO A 53 18.45 0.91 -4.70
C PRO A 53 18.46 0.05 -5.98
N LYS A 54 19.54 -0.70 -6.20
CA LYS A 54 19.77 -1.46 -7.43
C LYS A 54 18.69 -2.52 -7.68
N LEU A 55 18.17 -3.13 -6.62
CA LEU A 55 17.10 -4.13 -6.71
C LEU A 55 15.70 -3.48 -6.81
N GLY A 56 15.60 -2.18 -6.51
CA GLY A 56 14.37 -1.40 -6.54
C GLY A 56 13.69 -1.34 -5.17
N TRP A 57 12.36 -1.26 -5.19
CA TRP A 57 11.53 -1.10 -3.99
C TRP A 57 10.38 -2.10 -3.99
N LEU A 58 10.24 -2.84 -2.89
CA LEU A 58 9.05 -3.62 -2.63
C LEU A 58 8.05 -2.81 -1.81
N GLY A 59 6.78 -2.92 -2.16
CA GLY A 59 5.65 -2.36 -1.44
C GLY A 59 4.70 -3.45 -0.99
N TYR A 60 3.99 -3.19 0.11
CA TYR A 60 2.83 -3.98 0.49
C TYR A 60 1.57 -3.13 0.46
N HIS A 61 0.58 -3.62 -0.28
CA HIS A 61 -0.72 -2.99 -0.40
C HIS A 61 -1.81 -3.97 0.03
N PRO A 62 -2.72 -3.60 0.97
CA PRO A 62 -3.75 -4.48 1.49
C PRO A 62 -4.97 -4.52 0.55
N SER A 63 -4.73 -5.02 -0.65
CA SER A 63 -5.77 -5.54 -1.53
C SER A 63 -5.20 -6.56 -2.50
N LEU A 64 -6.09 -7.19 -3.28
CA LEU A 64 -5.74 -7.96 -4.47
C LEU A 64 -5.52 -7.02 -5.67
N LEU A 65 -4.34 -6.39 -5.73
CA LEU A 65 -3.96 -5.55 -6.88
C LEU A 65 -4.14 -6.32 -8.20
N PRO A 66 -4.66 -5.69 -9.26
CA PRO A 66 -4.87 -4.24 -9.44
C PRO A 66 -6.17 -3.66 -8.87
N ARG A 67 -7.00 -4.47 -8.22
CA ARG A 67 -8.23 -3.99 -7.59
C ARG A 67 -7.90 -3.28 -6.27
N HIS A 68 -8.69 -2.29 -5.91
CA HIS A 68 -8.58 -1.56 -4.66
C HIS A 68 -7.27 -0.76 -4.49
N ARG A 69 -6.73 -0.11 -5.53
CA ARG A 69 -5.54 0.77 -5.38
C ARG A 69 -5.86 2.01 -4.54
N GLY A 70 -4.84 2.70 -4.03
CA GLY A 70 -5.04 3.97 -3.33
C GLY A 70 -5.12 3.80 -1.82
N ARG A 71 -5.81 4.72 -1.13
CA ARG A 71 -5.53 4.95 0.31
C ARG A 71 -6.33 4.10 1.29
N SER A 72 -7.61 3.86 1.01
CA SER A 72 -8.53 3.20 1.96
C SER A 72 -9.03 1.84 1.45
N SER A 73 -8.17 1.06 0.78
CA SER A 73 -8.52 -0.17 0.08
C SER A 73 -9.34 -1.17 0.90
N ILE A 74 -8.95 -1.40 2.16
CA ILE A 74 -9.60 -2.34 3.08
C ILE A 74 -11.04 -1.92 3.37
N GLU A 75 -11.22 -0.64 3.72
CA GLU A 75 -12.54 -0.10 4.06
C GLU A 75 -13.45 -0.08 2.83
N TRP A 76 -12.91 0.20 1.64
CA TRP A 76 -13.69 0.15 0.40
C TRP A 76 -14.12 -1.25 0.01
N ALA A 77 -13.25 -2.26 0.16
CA ALA A 77 -13.63 -3.66 -0.05
C ALA A 77 -14.81 -4.06 0.85
N ILE A 78 -14.77 -3.66 2.12
CA ILE A 78 -15.86 -3.91 3.08
C ILE A 78 -17.13 -3.12 2.71
N ARG A 79 -17.01 -1.84 2.35
CA ARG A 79 -18.15 -0.99 1.92
C ARG A 79 -18.81 -1.48 0.64
N MET A 80 -18.06 -2.16 -0.23
CA MET A 80 -18.59 -2.79 -1.45
C MET A 80 -19.12 -4.21 -1.21
N ASN A 81 -19.22 -4.64 0.05
CA ASN A 81 -19.68 -5.97 0.45
C ASN A 81 -18.92 -7.10 -0.26
N GLU A 82 -17.62 -6.91 -0.48
CA GLU A 82 -16.82 -7.93 -1.14
C GLU A 82 -16.65 -9.14 -0.24
N PRO A 83 -16.82 -10.36 -0.75
CA PRO A 83 -16.63 -11.56 0.05
C PRO A 83 -15.15 -11.83 0.33
N ILE A 84 -14.25 -11.34 -0.52
CA ILE A 84 -12.81 -11.60 -0.43
C ILE A 84 -12.02 -10.31 -0.57
N THR A 85 -10.87 -10.27 0.09
CA THR A 85 -9.81 -9.29 -0.16
C THR A 85 -8.46 -9.99 -0.05
N GLY A 86 -7.37 -9.24 0.09
CA GLY A 86 -6.06 -9.83 0.24
C GLY A 86 -4.95 -8.82 0.39
N GLY A 87 -3.74 -9.32 0.27
CA GLY A 87 -2.52 -8.54 0.36
C GLY A 87 -1.63 -8.78 -0.85
N THR A 88 -1.02 -7.72 -1.36
CA THR A 88 -0.09 -7.80 -2.49
C THR A 88 1.26 -7.22 -2.11
N VAL A 89 2.32 -8.00 -2.29
CA VAL A 89 3.70 -7.49 -2.35
C VAL A 89 4.05 -7.23 -3.81
N PHE A 90 4.45 -5.99 -4.13
CA PHE A 90 4.66 -5.52 -5.50
C PHE A 90 5.89 -4.62 -5.62
N TRP A 91 6.43 -4.46 -6.82
CA TRP A 91 7.58 -3.62 -7.11
C TRP A 91 7.15 -2.20 -7.44
N LEU A 92 7.51 -1.20 -6.64
CA LEU A 92 7.11 0.19 -6.91
C LEU A 92 7.62 0.63 -8.29
N ASN A 93 6.75 1.32 -9.02
CA ASN A 93 7.08 2.06 -10.24
C ASN A 93 6.56 3.49 -10.11
N ALA A 94 6.57 4.29 -11.18
CA ALA A 94 6.15 5.69 -11.15
C ALA A 94 4.69 5.92 -10.72
N GLY A 95 3.81 4.91 -10.84
CA GLY A 95 2.40 5.01 -10.48
C GLY A 95 2.10 4.64 -9.02
N ILE A 96 0.91 5.03 -8.57
CA ILE A 96 0.36 4.64 -7.26
C ILE A 96 -0.18 3.20 -7.37
N ASP A 97 0.46 2.26 -6.68
CA ASP A 97 0.09 0.85 -6.60
C ASP A 97 -0.04 0.14 -7.97
N ARG A 98 0.72 0.61 -8.97
CA ARG A 98 0.70 0.09 -10.36
C ARG A 98 1.87 -0.84 -10.70
N GLY A 99 2.67 -1.17 -9.71
CA GLY A 99 3.89 -1.96 -9.88
C GLY A 99 3.65 -3.43 -10.17
N ASP A 100 4.65 -4.12 -10.70
CA ASP A 100 4.55 -5.56 -10.96
C ASP A 100 4.38 -6.32 -9.64
N ILE A 101 3.49 -7.30 -9.63
CA ILE A 101 3.23 -8.15 -8.48
C ILE A 101 4.40 -9.12 -8.31
N ALA A 102 4.95 -9.21 -7.10
CA ALA A 102 5.87 -10.27 -6.72
C ALA A 102 5.10 -11.45 -6.12
N TYR A 103 4.22 -11.16 -5.16
CA TYR A 103 3.43 -12.14 -4.43
C TYR A 103 2.08 -11.57 -4.02
N GLN A 104 1.07 -12.43 -3.92
CA GLN A 104 -0.28 -12.06 -3.52
C GLN A 104 -0.92 -13.23 -2.78
N ASP A 105 -1.73 -12.92 -1.78
CA ASP A 105 -2.55 -13.90 -1.05
C ASP A 105 -3.88 -13.24 -0.65
N TRP A 106 -4.86 -14.04 -0.25
CA TRP A 106 -6.25 -13.63 -0.05
C TRP A 106 -6.84 -14.09 1.28
N CYS A 107 -7.89 -13.41 1.73
CA CYS A 107 -8.68 -13.80 2.90
C CYS A 107 -10.16 -13.43 2.70
N TRP A 108 -11.03 -14.04 3.51
CA TRP A 108 -12.46 -13.71 3.54
C TRP A 108 -12.72 -12.41 4.30
N ILE A 109 -13.72 -11.67 3.85
CA ILE A 109 -14.33 -10.59 4.65
C ILE A 109 -15.60 -11.18 5.30
N PRO A 110 -15.65 -11.26 6.65
CA PRO A 110 -16.84 -11.71 7.35
C PRO A 110 -18.06 -10.82 7.06
N PRO A 111 -19.27 -11.37 6.79
CA PRO A 111 -20.43 -10.54 6.45
C PRO A 111 -20.85 -9.53 7.53
N ASP A 112 -20.57 -9.81 8.81
CA ASP A 112 -20.80 -8.86 9.90
C ASP A 112 -19.92 -7.60 9.79
N TYR A 113 -18.80 -7.67 9.07
CA TYR A 113 -17.89 -6.54 8.92
C TYR A 113 -18.53 -5.40 8.10
N TYR A 114 -19.50 -5.72 7.24
CA TYR A 114 -20.22 -4.75 6.41
C TYR A 114 -21.04 -3.75 7.23
N LEU A 115 -21.42 -4.11 8.46
CA LEU A 115 -22.23 -3.26 9.35
C LEU A 115 -21.45 -2.06 9.89
N GLU A 116 -20.14 -2.21 10.11
CA GLU A 116 -19.26 -1.15 10.63
C GLU A 116 -17.94 -1.05 9.84
N PRO A 117 -17.95 -0.62 8.56
CA PRO A 117 -16.79 -0.78 7.68
C PRO A 117 -15.48 -0.18 8.20
N SER A 118 -15.55 0.99 8.84
CA SER A 118 -14.34 1.67 9.35
C SER A 118 -13.70 0.92 10.53
N ASN A 119 -14.50 0.41 11.48
CA ASN A 119 -14.01 -0.38 12.61
C ASN A 119 -13.52 -1.76 12.13
N SER A 120 -14.31 -2.40 11.27
CA SER A 120 -14.02 -3.69 10.68
C SER A 120 -12.73 -3.68 9.85
N ALA A 121 -12.43 -2.58 9.13
CA ALA A 121 -11.18 -2.44 8.39
C ALA A 121 -9.95 -2.50 9.30
N VAL A 122 -10.00 -1.88 10.49
CA VAL A 122 -8.92 -1.95 11.47
C VAL A 122 -8.74 -3.37 12.00
N LYS A 123 -9.84 -4.06 12.27
CA LYS A 123 -9.85 -5.46 12.72
C LYS A 123 -9.28 -6.39 11.65
N LEU A 124 -9.77 -6.30 10.41
CA LEU A 124 -9.29 -7.09 9.27
C LEU A 124 -7.80 -6.85 8.99
N TRP A 125 -7.34 -5.61 9.10
CA TRP A 125 -5.91 -5.31 9.01
C TRP A 125 -5.09 -6.04 10.07
N ARG A 126 -5.50 -5.95 11.33
CA ARG A 126 -4.74 -6.51 12.45
C ARG A 126 -4.73 -8.04 12.41
N ASP A 127 -5.88 -8.63 12.15
CA ASP A 127 -6.10 -10.06 12.35
C ASP A 127 -5.64 -10.88 11.12
N GLU A 128 -5.83 -10.35 9.90
CA GLU A 128 -5.55 -11.09 8.66
C GLU A 128 -4.44 -10.44 7.80
N LEU A 129 -4.62 -9.17 7.41
CA LEU A 129 -3.82 -8.56 6.34
C LEU A 129 -2.39 -8.20 6.79
N CYS A 130 -2.19 -7.79 8.04
CA CYS A 130 -0.85 -7.50 8.55
C CYS A 130 0.00 -8.78 8.67
N PRO A 131 -0.48 -9.87 9.32
CA PRO A 131 0.22 -11.16 9.31
C PRO A 131 0.48 -11.69 7.90
N MET A 132 -0.49 -11.59 6.99
CA MET A 132 -0.32 -11.97 5.59
C MET A 132 0.80 -11.18 4.90
N GLY A 133 0.82 -9.85 5.07
CA GLY A 133 1.86 -9.00 4.50
C GLY A 133 3.28 -9.38 4.97
N LEU A 134 3.43 -9.76 6.24
CA LEU A 134 4.71 -10.24 6.77
C LEU A 134 5.16 -11.54 6.08
N LYS A 135 4.25 -12.51 5.93
CA LYS A 135 4.55 -13.78 5.23
C LYS A 135 4.92 -13.56 3.77
N LEU A 136 4.20 -12.67 3.08
CA LEU A 136 4.48 -12.34 1.68
C LEU A 136 5.83 -11.63 1.52
N PHE A 137 6.17 -10.70 2.42
CA PHE A 137 7.50 -10.09 2.43
C PHE A 137 8.60 -11.11 2.71
N GLU A 138 8.43 -11.99 3.69
CA GLU A 138 9.41 -13.03 3.99
C GLU A 138 9.69 -13.90 2.76
N THR A 139 8.64 -14.29 2.05
CA THR A 139 8.74 -15.07 0.82
C THR A 139 9.45 -14.28 -0.29
N ALA A 140 9.05 -13.02 -0.51
CA ALA A 140 9.68 -12.15 -1.50
C ALA A 140 11.16 -11.91 -1.23
N LEU A 141 11.53 -11.66 0.04
CA LEU A 141 12.90 -11.40 0.44
C LEU A 141 13.77 -12.66 0.34
N LYS A 142 13.25 -13.84 0.68
CA LYS A 142 13.94 -15.12 0.45
C LYS A 142 14.28 -15.32 -1.03
N ASP A 143 13.32 -15.07 -1.92
CA ASP A 143 13.55 -15.13 -3.36
C ASP A 143 14.61 -14.12 -3.82
N VAL A 144 14.50 -12.86 -3.39
CA VAL A 144 15.46 -11.80 -3.73
C VAL A 144 16.88 -12.16 -3.28
N LEU A 145 17.04 -12.70 -2.06
CA LEU A 145 18.33 -13.15 -1.54
C LEU A 145 18.93 -14.30 -2.35
N ASN A 146 18.08 -15.15 -2.94
CA ASN A 146 18.49 -16.23 -3.83
C ASN A 146 18.65 -15.78 -5.30
N GLY A 147 18.57 -14.48 -5.58
CA GLY A 147 18.69 -13.93 -6.93
C GLY A 147 17.44 -14.09 -7.80
N VAL A 148 16.30 -14.51 -7.22
CA VAL A 148 15.03 -14.71 -7.92
C VAL A 148 14.18 -13.44 -7.81
N ILE A 149 13.90 -12.80 -8.95
CA ILE A 149 13.10 -11.57 -9.01
C ILE A 149 11.79 -11.85 -9.76
N LYS A 150 10.70 -12.09 -9.02
CA LYS A 150 9.37 -12.32 -9.60
C LYS A 150 8.68 -11.00 -9.91
N ARG A 151 8.26 -10.82 -11.17
CA ARG A 151 7.53 -9.65 -11.66
C ARG A 151 6.39 -10.10 -12.57
N LYS A 152 5.17 -10.00 -12.07
CA LYS A 152 3.95 -10.22 -12.85
C LYS A 152 3.26 -8.87 -13.09
N PRO A 153 3.20 -8.38 -14.34
CA PRO A 153 2.47 -7.17 -14.67
C PRO A 153 1.01 -7.26 -14.23
N GLN A 154 0.47 -6.15 -13.71
CA GLN A 154 -0.93 -6.08 -13.33
C GLN A 154 -1.83 -5.97 -14.58
N ASP A 155 -2.94 -6.70 -14.59
CA ASP A 155 -3.92 -6.64 -15.68
C ASP A 155 -4.82 -5.40 -15.55
N ARG A 156 -4.61 -4.44 -16.46
CA ARG A 156 -5.30 -3.13 -16.42
C ARG A 156 -6.83 -3.25 -16.47
N ARG A 157 -7.39 -4.33 -17.01
CA ARG A 157 -8.84 -4.52 -17.12
C ARG A 157 -9.54 -4.59 -15.77
N PHE A 158 -8.83 -5.03 -14.73
CA PHE A 158 -9.37 -5.19 -13.37
C PHE A 158 -8.93 -4.06 -12.42
N SER A 159 -8.37 -2.99 -12.97
CA SER A 159 -7.85 -1.88 -12.17
C SER A 159 -8.97 -0.99 -11.63
N THR A 160 -9.00 -0.80 -10.32
CA THR A 160 -9.84 0.22 -9.65
C THR A 160 -8.97 1.15 -8.80
N PHE A 161 -9.54 2.27 -8.32
CA PHE A 161 -8.83 3.22 -7.45
C PHE A 161 -9.78 3.83 -6.42
N GLU A 162 -9.31 3.84 -5.17
CA GLU A 162 -10.14 4.03 -4.00
C GLU A 162 -9.57 5.19 -3.15
N PRO A 163 -10.32 6.30 -3.04
CA PRO A 163 -9.84 7.49 -2.34
C PRO A 163 -9.81 7.27 -0.83
N ASN A 164 -9.20 8.21 -0.12
CA ASN A 164 -9.26 8.22 1.34
C ASN A 164 -10.70 8.48 1.81
N THR A 165 -11.26 7.54 2.56
CA THR A 165 -12.62 7.58 3.15
C THR A 165 -12.84 8.73 4.13
N ASN A 166 -11.77 9.34 4.66
CA ASN A 166 -11.85 10.48 5.57
C ASN A 166 -11.82 11.85 4.86
N VAL A 167 -11.61 11.88 3.54
CA VAL A 167 -11.70 13.14 2.80
C VAL A 167 -13.19 13.45 2.65
N LYS A 168 -13.66 14.41 3.47
CA LYS A 168 -14.98 15.00 3.27
C LYS A 168 -14.99 15.78 1.97
N ASP A 169 -16.17 15.85 1.37
CA ASP A 169 -16.45 16.48 0.09
C ASP A 169 -15.60 17.74 -0.12
N ILE A 170 -14.72 17.70 -1.12
CA ILE A 170 -13.94 18.87 -1.47
C ILE A 170 -14.97 19.78 -2.13
N TYR A 171 -15.38 20.85 -1.43
CA TYR A 171 -16.21 21.89 -2.04
C TYR A 171 -15.50 22.41 -3.29
N ARG A 172 -16.00 22.00 -4.46
CA ARG A 172 -15.50 22.33 -5.79
C ARG A 172 -16.55 23.16 -6.52
N PRO A 173 -16.68 24.46 -6.19
CA PRO A 173 -17.67 25.32 -6.83
C PRO A 173 -17.42 25.46 -8.34
N ASP A 174 -16.20 25.19 -8.79
CA ASP A 174 -15.78 25.13 -10.19
C ASP A 174 -16.46 24.02 -11.00
N LEU A 175 -16.82 22.89 -10.38
CA LEU A 175 -17.53 21.80 -11.08
C LEU A 175 -19.00 22.13 -11.38
N LEU A 176 -19.60 23.10 -10.68
CA LEU A 176 -20.95 23.59 -10.97
C LEU A 176 -21.00 24.49 -12.20
N MET A 177 -19.84 24.95 -12.69
CA MET A 177 -19.73 25.84 -13.85
C MET A 177 -19.32 25.11 -15.14
N ILE A 178 -19.22 23.78 -15.11
CA ILE A 178 -18.94 23.00 -16.32
C ILE A 178 -20.28 22.58 -16.91
N ASP A 179 -20.66 23.19 -18.03
CA ASP A 179 -21.77 22.72 -18.83
C ASP A 179 -21.48 21.30 -19.29
N TYR A 180 -22.35 20.36 -18.88
CA TYR A 180 -22.33 18.99 -19.39
C TYR A 180 -22.84 19.02 -20.83
N GLU A 181 -21.98 19.37 -21.78
CA GLU A 181 -22.21 19.03 -23.18
C GLU A 181 -22.09 17.50 -23.31
N THR A 182 -23.25 16.87 -23.20
CA THR A 182 -23.53 15.46 -23.51
C THR A 182 -22.87 15.06 -24.83
N ARG A 183 -21.98 14.06 -24.76
CA ARG A 183 -21.47 13.30 -25.92
C ARG A 183 -21.84 11.84 -25.76
#